data_AF-A0A0K8RKR0-F1
#
_entry.id   AF-A0A0K8RKR0-F1
#
_cell.length_a   1.000
_cell.length_b   1.000
_cell.length_c   1.000
_cell.angle_alpha   90.00
_cell.angle_beta   90.00
_cell.angle_gamma   90.00
#
_symmetry.space_group_name_H-M   'P 1'
#
loop_
_entity.id
_entity.type
_entity.pdbx_description
1 polymer ?
#
loop_
_entity_poly.entity_id
_entity_poly.type
_entity_poly.pdbx_seq_one_letter_code
_entity_poly.pdbx_strand_id
1 'polypeptide(L)'
;MDAVNTGSLGRKHHHYNVHSLYGHTMAVATDNSLKELFGARRSLVMSRSTFVGSGRYVGHWLGDNASRWPDMARSLPAILDFSLFGIPLVGADVCGFYDDAQEELCLRWTQLGIFYPLFRNNNAIDSTAQDPSAFSEEFQAVVRRALRVRYELLPFLYTLFHHAHTRGSTVARPLFHVFPDDPTTFDVDRQFMWGESLLITPVLEQGVVSVEGYFPAGTWYDYHTGRQFSQADKGQ
;
A
#
# COMPACT_ATOMS: atom_id res chain seq x y z
N MET A 1 -29.68 -12.88 -7.97
CA MET A 1 -29.50 -12.13 -6.70
C MET A 1 -30.42 -12.69 -5.59
N ASP A 2 -31.00 -13.87 -5.80
CA ASP A 2 -32.20 -14.33 -5.09
C ASP A 2 -31.89 -15.29 -3.94
N ALA A 3 -30.61 -15.65 -3.79
CA ALA A 3 -30.14 -16.43 -2.65
C ALA A 3 -30.53 -15.76 -1.33
N VAL A 4 -30.91 -16.56 -0.34
CA VAL A 4 -31.30 -16.09 1.00
C VAL A 4 -30.22 -16.47 2.00
N ASN A 5 -29.70 -15.48 2.71
CA ASN A 5 -28.69 -15.62 3.74
C ASN A 5 -29.32 -15.45 5.13
N THR A 6 -28.73 -16.06 6.15
CA THR A 6 -29.20 -15.93 7.54
C THR A 6 -28.23 -15.06 8.33
N GLY A 7 -28.72 -13.96 8.91
CA GLY A 7 -27.92 -13.07 9.77
C GLY A 7 -27.72 -13.63 11.18
N SER A 8 -26.87 -12.96 11.97
CA SER A 8 -26.51 -13.38 13.34
C SER A 8 -27.69 -13.46 14.31
N LEU A 9 -28.77 -12.70 14.07
CA LEU A 9 -30.02 -12.74 14.84
C LEU A 9 -31.05 -13.74 14.28
N GLY A 10 -30.65 -14.65 13.39
CA GLY A 10 -31.53 -15.63 12.74
C GLY A 10 -32.47 -15.04 11.67
N ARG A 11 -32.39 -13.74 11.38
CA ARG A 11 -33.19 -13.08 10.34
C ARG A 11 -32.70 -13.47 8.95
N LYS A 12 -33.65 -13.71 8.03
CA LYS A 12 -33.35 -14.01 6.62
C LYS A 12 -33.21 -12.72 5.82
N HIS A 13 -32.18 -12.65 4.99
CA HIS A 13 -31.87 -11.51 4.12
C HIS A 13 -31.62 -12.00 2.70
N HIS A 14 -32.23 -11.35 1.70
CA HIS A 14 -31.85 -11.59 0.30
C HIS A 14 -30.41 -11.14 0.06
N HIS A 15 -29.67 -11.93 -0.71
CA HIS A 15 -28.29 -11.63 -1.08
C HIS A 15 -28.16 -10.26 -1.76
N TYR A 16 -29.19 -9.83 -2.51
CA TYR A 16 -29.27 -8.48 -3.05
C TYR A 16 -28.93 -7.38 -2.02
N ASN A 17 -29.43 -7.49 -0.79
CA ASN A 17 -29.24 -6.49 0.27
C ASN A 17 -27.90 -6.61 1.00
N VAL A 18 -27.24 -7.77 0.92
CA VAL A 18 -26.05 -8.10 1.73
C VAL A 18 -24.85 -8.49 0.90
N HIS A 19 -24.92 -8.36 -0.43
CA HIS A 19 -23.87 -8.77 -1.36
C HIS A 19 -22.52 -8.16 -0.98
N SER A 20 -22.46 -6.83 -0.85
CA SER A 20 -21.23 -6.10 -0.48
C SER A 20 -20.79 -6.30 0.97
N LEU A 21 -21.62 -6.90 1.82
CA LEU A 21 -21.27 -7.25 3.20
C LEU A 21 -20.64 -8.65 3.30
N TYR A 22 -20.72 -9.46 2.24
CA TYR A 22 -20.31 -10.86 2.30
C TYR A 22 -18.84 -11.02 2.71
N GLY A 23 -17.92 -10.33 2.01
CA GLY A 23 -16.49 -10.33 2.37
C GLY A 23 -16.20 -9.82 3.77
N HIS A 24 -16.92 -8.79 4.21
CA HIS A 24 -16.82 -8.27 5.57
C HIS A 24 -17.23 -9.31 6.62
N THR A 25 -18.35 -10.02 6.41
CA THR A 25 -18.79 -11.05 7.36
C THR A 25 -17.83 -12.24 7.43
N MET A 26 -17.21 -12.63 6.31
CA MET A 26 -16.16 -13.65 6.29
C MET A 26 -14.90 -13.20 7.04
N ALA A 27 -14.50 -11.93 6.89
CA ALA A 27 -13.39 -11.34 7.62
C ALA A 27 -13.60 -11.40 9.14
N VAL A 28 -14.79 -11.02 9.63
CA VAL A 28 -15.15 -11.09 11.06
C VAL A 28 -15.11 -12.52 11.58
N ALA A 29 -15.68 -13.47 10.82
CA ALA A 29 -15.67 -14.89 11.21
C ALA A 29 -14.24 -15.42 11.29
N THR A 30 -13.38 -15.09 10.32
CA THR A 30 -11.98 -15.53 10.27
C THR A 30 -11.18 -14.97 11.44
N ASP A 31 -11.31 -13.68 11.74
CA ASP A 31 -10.63 -13.05 12.89
C ASP A 31 -11.07 -13.67 14.23
N ASN A 32 -12.37 -13.94 14.42
CA ASN A 32 -12.87 -14.61 15.62
C ASN A 32 -12.31 -16.04 15.77
N SER A 33 -12.32 -16.83 14.68
CA SER A 33 -11.76 -18.18 14.71
C SER A 33 -10.26 -18.18 15.02
N LEU A 34 -9.49 -17.22 14.48
CA LEU A 34 -8.07 -17.10 14.78
C LEU A 34 -7.80 -16.72 16.23
N LYS A 35 -8.64 -15.87 16.84
CA LYS A 35 -8.57 -15.56 18.29
C LYS A 35 -8.86 -16.77 19.16
N GLU A 36 -9.81 -17.61 18.76
CA GLU A 36 -10.11 -18.85 19.48
C GLU A 36 -8.96 -19.86 19.38
N LEU A 37 -8.37 -20.02 18.19
CA LEU A 37 -7.29 -20.97 17.94
C LEU A 37 -5.94 -20.54 18.54
N PHE A 38 -5.61 -19.24 18.48
CA PHE A 38 -4.29 -18.72 18.83
C PHE A 38 -4.29 -17.81 20.08
N GLY A 39 -5.44 -17.60 20.72
CA GLY A 39 -5.59 -16.83 21.95
C GLY A 39 -5.15 -15.38 21.82
N ALA A 40 -4.23 -14.95 22.69
CA ALA A 40 -3.74 -13.56 22.74
C ALA A 40 -2.76 -13.20 21.61
N ARG A 41 -2.38 -14.14 20.74
CA ARG A 41 -1.48 -13.85 19.62
C ARG A 41 -2.24 -13.11 18.52
N ARG A 42 -1.70 -11.97 18.07
CA ARG A 42 -2.26 -11.25 16.93
C ARG A 42 -2.05 -12.05 15.65
N SER A 43 -3.08 -12.10 14.83
CA SER A 43 -3.04 -12.71 13.49
C SER A 43 -3.06 -11.64 12.42
N LEU A 44 -2.49 -11.98 11.26
CA LEU A 44 -2.60 -11.19 10.04
C LEU A 44 -3.59 -11.88 9.11
N VAL A 45 -4.62 -11.16 8.69
CA VAL A 45 -5.63 -11.64 7.75
C VAL A 45 -5.73 -10.65 6.60
N MET A 46 -5.78 -11.17 5.39
CA MET A 46 -5.94 -10.38 4.17
C MET A 46 -7.28 -10.72 3.53
N SER A 47 -8.05 -9.70 3.12
CA SER A 47 -9.29 -9.90 2.37
C SER A 47 -9.32 -9.07 1.09
N ARG A 48 -9.80 -9.68 0.01
CA ARG A 48 -10.05 -8.96 -1.25
C ARG A 48 -11.31 -8.11 -1.17
N SER A 49 -12.41 -8.68 -0.71
CA SER A 49 -13.67 -7.94 -0.54
C SER A 49 -13.70 -7.26 0.82
N THR A 50 -13.94 -5.95 0.81
CA THR A 50 -14.00 -5.10 2.01
C THR A 50 -15.27 -4.24 2.00
N PHE A 51 -15.65 -3.76 3.18
CA PHE A 51 -16.71 -2.80 3.41
C PHE A 51 -16.26 -1.83 4.51
N VAL A 52 -17.03 -0.76 4.77
CA VAL A 52 -16.76 0.14 5.90
C VAL A 52 -16.62 -0.68 7.20
N GLY A 53 -15.51 -0.47 7.91
CA GLY A 53 -15.18 -1.21 9.14
C GLY A 53 -14.41 -2.52 8.93
N SER A 54 -14.21 -3.01 7.70
CA SER A 54 -13.37 -4.20 7.44
C SER A 54 -11.93 -4.04 7.93
N GLY A 55 -11.35 -2.84 7.86
CA GLY A 55 -9.98 -2.56 8.31
C GLY A 55 -9.73 -2.83 9.80
N ARG A 56 -10.79 -3.01 10.60
CA ARG A 56 -10.68 -3.48 11.99
C ARG A 56 -10.18 -4.93 12.10
N TYR A 57 -10.43 -5.74 11.08
CA TYR A 57 -10.24 -7.19 11.11
C TYR A 57 -9.15 -7.67 10.13
N VAL A 58 -8.98 -6.94 9.02
CA VAL A 58 -8.14 -7.40 7.90
C VAL A 58 -7.32 -6.28 7.29
N GLY A 59 -6.18 -6.63 6.72
CA GLY A 59 -5.57 -5.86 5.65
C GLY A 59 -6.22 -6.15 4.30
N HIS A 60 -5.86 -5.34 3.30
CA HIS A 60 -6.34 -5.47 1.93
C HIS A 60 -5.18 -5.46 0.93
N TRP A 61 -5.32 -6.13 -0.21
CA TRP A 61 -4.46 -5.88 -1.35
C TRP A 61 -5.34 -5.48 -2.52
N LEU A 62 -4.83 -4.63 -3.40
CA LEU A 62 -5.59 -3.98 -4.48
C LEU A 62 -6.10 -4.91 -5.59
N GLY A 63 -6.01 -6.23 -5.40
CA GLY A 63 -6.49 -7.23 -6.33
C GLY A 63 -5.49 -7.55 -7.43
N ASP A 64 -6.04 -8.02 -8.55
CA ASP A 64 -5.29 -8.69 -9.61
C ASP A 64 -4.90 -7.63 -10.67
N ASN A 65 -3.80 -6.91 -10.41
CA ASN A 65 -3.23 -5.87 -11.29
C ASN A 65 -2.37 -6.47 -12.41
N ALA A 66 -2.03 -5.68 -13.44
CA ALA A 66 -1.13 -6.12 -14.51
C ALA A 66 0.29 -5.57 -14.35
N SER A 67 1.29 -6.29 -14.89
CA SER A 67 2.71 -5.91 -14.95
C SER A 67 2.93 -4.77 -15.95
N ARG A 68 2.36 -3.60 -15.67
CA ARG A 68 2.38 -2.41 -16.55
C ARG A 68 2.61 -1.13 -15.75
N TRP A 69 3.30 -0.16 -16.34
CA TRP A 69 3.57 1.15 -15.72
C TRP A 69 2.31 1.89 -15.23
N PRO A 70 1.19 1.96 -15.99
CA PRO A 70 -0.03 2.59 -15.50
C PRO A 70 -0.62 1.91 -14.26
N ASP A 71 -0.49 0.59 -14.14
CA ASP A 71 -0.96 -0.18 -12.98
C ASP A 71 -0.09 0.08 -11.74
N MET A 72 1.23 0.20 -11.93
CA MET A 72 2.12 0.67 -10.86
C MET A 72 1.76 2.09 -10.42
N ALA A 73 1.56 3.03 -11.35
CA ALA A 73 1.19 4.41 -11.01
C ALA A 73 -0.16 4.48 -10.27
N ARG A 74 -1.19 3.77 -10.76
CA ARG A 74 -2.53 3.71 -10.14
C ARG A 74 -2.55 3.09 -8.74
N SER A 75 -1.55 2.29 -8.37
CA SER A 75 -1.47 1.71 -7.02
C SER A 75 -1.38 2.79 -5.93
N LEU A 76 -0.78 3.94 -6.24
CA LEU A 76 -0.51 5.01 -5.29
C LEU A 76 -1.81 5.69 -4.83
N PRO A 77 -2.64 6.30 -5.70
CA PRO A 77 -3.93 6.85 -5.28
C PRO A 77 -4.84 5.79 -4.66
N ALA A 78 -4.83 4.54 -5.16
CA ALA A 78 -5.62 3.47 -4.57
C ALA A 78 -5.20 3.12 -3.13
N ILE A 79 -3.91 3.12 -2.80
CA ILE A 79 -3.43 2.95 -1.42
C ILE A 79 -3.88 4.12 -0.51
N LEU A 80 -3.88 5.33 -1.06
CA LEU A 80 -4.33 6.52 -0.34
C LEU A 80 -5.84 6.47 -0.07
N ASP A 81 -6.65 6.05 -1.05
CA ASP A 81 -8.08 5.82 -0.89
C ASP A 81 -8.37 4.84 0.23
N PHE A 82 -7.68 3.69 0.27
CA PHE A 82 -7.86 2.71 1.35
C PHE A 82 -7.42 3.22 2.72
N SER A 83 -6.44 4.12 2.77
CA SER A 83 -6.09 4.82 4.01
C SER A 83 -7.26 5.70 4.48
N LEU A 84 -7.96 6.39 3.58
CA LEU A 84 -9.18 7.16 3.87
C LEU A 84 -10.37 6.26 4.24
N PHE A 85 -10.48 5.07 3.62
CA PHE A 85 -11.52 4.09 3.94
C PHE A 85 -11.30 3.37 5.29
N GLY A 86 -10.23 3.72 6.03
CA GLY A 86 -9.93 3.16 7.34
C GLY A 86 -9.29 1.77 7.29
N ILE A 87 -8.56 1.45 6.21
CA ILE A 87 -7.85 0.19 6.00
C ILE A 87 -6.36 0.50 5.76
N PRO A 88 -5.58 0.74 6.82
CA PRO A 88 -4.21 1.25 6.68
C PRO A 88 -3.22 0.19 6.19
N LEU A 89 -3.51 -1.11 6.37
CA LEU A 89 -2.65 -2.19 5.88
C LEU A 89 -3.09 -2.56 4.46
N VAL A 90 -2.56 -1.83 3.48
CA VAL A 90 -2.90 -1.96 2.07
C VAL A 90 -1.67 -1.93 1.17
N GLY A 91 -1.74 -2.58 0.01
CA GLY A 91 -0.70 -2.60 -1.01
C GLY A 91 -1.16 -3.24 -2.32
N ALA A 92 -0.39 -3.05 -3.38
CA ALA A 92 -0.57 -3.77 -4.65
C ALA A 92 0.34 -5.01 -4.71
N ASP A 93 0.05 -5.89 -5.67
CA ASP A 93 1.00 -6.93 -6.05
C ASP A 93 2.15 -6.29 -6.82
N VAL A 94 3.31 -6.22 -6.15
CA VAL A 94 4.52 -5.61 -6.67
C VAL A 94 5.01 -6.42 -7.86
N CYS A 95 5.42 -5.70 -8.90
CA CYS A 95 5.78 -6.19 -10.23
C CYS A 95 4.58 -6.60 -11.11
N GLY A 96 3.38 -6.77 -10.54
CA GLY A 96 2.12 -7.04 -11.24
C GLY A 96 1.68 -8.51 -11.15
N PHE A 97 0.38 -8.78 -11.08
CA PHE A 97 -0.14 -10.15 -11.00
C PHE A 97 -0.26 -10.82 -12.39
N TYR A 98 -0.86 -10.12 -13.34
CA TYR A 98 -0.98 -10.55 -14.74
C TYR A 98 0.17 -10.01 -15.60
N ASP A 99 0.42 -10.67 -16.74
CA ASP A 99 1.50 -10.36 -17.69
C ASP A 99 2.92 -10.56 -17.11
N ASP A 100 3.89 -10.78 -18.00
CA ASP A 100 5.29 -10.98 -17.61
C ASP A 100 5.98 -9.65 -17.26
N ALA A 101 6.47 -9.56 -16.03
CA ALA A 101 7.16 -8.38 -15.54
C ALA A 101 8.50 -8.14 -16.25
N GLN A 102 8.66 -6.93 -16.78
CA GLN A 102 9.96 -6.46 -17.30
C GLN A 102 10.86 -6.01 -16.14
N GLU A 103 12.17 -6.26 -16.27
CA GLU A 103 13.14 -6.02 -15.18
C GLU A 103 13.11 -4.56 -14.67
N GLU A 104 13.08 -3.58 -15.57
CA GLU A 104 13.01 -2.16 -15.21
C GLU A 104 11.74 -1.84 -14.41
N LEU A 105 10.57 -2.31 -14.90
CA LEU A 105 9.30 -2.11 -14.21
C LEU A 105 9.34 -2.75 -12.83
N CYS A 106 9.77 -4.00 -12.72
CA CYS A 106 9.81 -4.69 -11.44
C CYS A 106 10.80 -4.04 -10.46
N LEU A 107 11.89 -3.45 -10.96
CA LEU A 107 12.87 -2.72 -10.16
C LEU A 107 12.23 -1.45 -9.59
N ARG A 108 11.56 -0.65 -10.43
CA ARG A 108 10.86 0.57 -9.99
C ARG A 108 9.68 0.24 -9.07
N TRP A 109 8.92 -0.80 -9.38
CA TRP A 109 7.80 -1.23 -8.55
C TRP A 109 8.27 -1.76 -7.20
N THR A 110 9.43 -2.43 -7.13
CA THR A 110 10.02 -2.81 -5.86
C THR A 110 10.45 -1.58 -5.06
N GLN A 111 11.08 -0.59 -5.69
CA GLN A 111 11.46 0.68 -5.05
C GLN A 111 10.25 1.46 -4.50
N LEU A 112 9.12 1.46 -5.22
CA LEU A 112 7.87 2.02 -4.72
C LEU A 112 7.25 1.13 -3.62
N GLY A 113 7.20 -0.18 -3.87
CA GLY A 113 6.49 -1.17 -3.05
C GLY A 113 7.10 -1.36 -1.67
N ILE A 114 8.41 -1.13 -1.50
CA ILE A 114 9.02 -1.08 -0.17
C ILE A 114 8.42 0.00 0.73
N PHE A 115 7.71 0.97 0.17
CA PHE A 115 6.96 2.01 0.89
C PHE A 115 5.44 1.76 0.91
N TYR A 116 4.95 0.61 0.45
CA TYR A 116 3.57 0.22 0.72
C TYR A 116 3.41 -0.23 2.18
N PRO A 117 2.30 0.11 2.85
CA PRO A 117 1.99 -0.46 4.16
C PRO A 117 2.01 -2.00 4.14
N LEU A 118 1.40 -2.62 3.12
CA LEU A 118 1.56 -4.03 2.77
C LEU A 118 2.51 -4.18 1.57
N PHE A 119 3.65 -4.82 1.79
CA PHE A 119 4.61 -5.11 0.72
C PHE A 119 4.61 -6.60 0.38
N ARG A 120 4.20 -6.94 -0.85
CA ARG A 120 4.12 -8.32 -1.36
C ARG A 120 4.44 -8.33 -2.86
N ASN A 121 5.29 -9.27 -3.29
CA ASN A 121 5.41 -9.69 -4.69
C ASN A 121 4.58 -10.97 -4.86
N ASN A 122 3.65 -10.96 -5.81
CA ASN A 122 2.71 -12.05 -6.06
C ASN A 122 2.38 -12.09 -7.56
N ASN A 123 2.22 -13.30 -8.09
CA ASN A 123 2.18 -13.57 -9.53
C ASN A 123 1.06 -14.55 -9.89
N ALA A 124 0.58 -14.51 -11.12
CA ALA A 124 -0.31 -15.53 -11.65
C ALA A 124 0.43 -16.85 -11.90
N ILE A 125 -0.33 -17.96 -11.90
CA ILE A 125 0.21 -19.33 -11.99
C ILE A 125 0.97 -19.61 -13.30
N ASP A 126 0.55 -18.99 -14.40
CA ASP A 126 1.10 -19.22 -15.74
C ASP A 126 2.10 -18.14 -16.19
N SER A 127 2.42 -17.17 -15.33
CA SER A 127 3.37 -16.10 -15.62
C SER A 127 4.82 -16.51 -15.34
N THR A 128 5.76 -15.86 -16.02
CA THR A 128 7.20 -16.01 -15.77
C THR A 128 7.53 -15.64 -14.31
N ALA A 129 8.50 -16.34 -13.71
CA ALA A 129 8.96 -16.05 -12.37
C ALA A 129 9.46 -14.59 -12.27
N GLN A 130 9.06 -13.90 -11.20
CA GLN A 130 9.36 -12.49 -10.97
C GLN A 130 9.73 -12.19 -9.52
N ASP A 131 10.06 -13.21 -8.73
CA ASP A 131 10.71 -12.97 -7.44
C ASP A 131 12.12 -12.40 -7.66
N PRO A 132 12.75 -11.78 -6.65
CA PRO A 132 14.02 -11.09 -6.88
C PRO A 132 15.14 -11.96 -7.47
N SER A 133 15.13 -13.28 -7.26
CA SER A 133 16.16 -14.17 -7.80
C SER A 133 15.98 -14.51 -9.28
N ALA A 134 14.83 -14.19 -9.87
CA ALA A 134 14.54 -14.43 -11.28
C ALA A 134 15.20 -13.40 -12.23
N PHE A 135 15.68 -12.28 -11.70
CA PHE A 135 16.28 -11.18 -12.47
C PHE A 135 17.80 -11.11 -12.33
N SER A 136 18.42 -10.19 -13.08
CA SER A 136 19.88 -9.98 -13.10
C SER A 136 20.51 -9.74 -11.73
N GLU A 137 21.82 -9.98 -11.61
CA GLU A 137 22.56 -9.67 -10.37
C GLU A 137 22.52 -8.17 -10.02
N GLU A 138 22.46 -7.29 -11.03
CA GLU A 138 22.32 -5.85 -10.85
C GLU A 138 20.98 -5.50 -10.21
N PHE A 139 19.88 -6.07 -10.73
CA PHE A 139 18.55 -5.98 -10.15
C PHE A 139 18.57 -6.42 -8.68
N GLN A 140 19.14 -7.60 -8.40
CA GLN A 140 19.22 -8.15 -7.06
C GLN A 140 20.00 -7.24 -6.09
N ALA A 141 21.08 -6.61 -6.57
CA ALA A 141 21.86 -5.67 -5.78
C ALA A 141 21.05 -4.42 -5.41
N VAL A 142 20.28 -3.86 -6.36
CA VAL A 142 19.39 -2.71 -6.12
C VAL A 142 18.26 -3.07 -5.16
N VAL A 143 17.56 -4.18 -5.41
CA VAL A 143 16.46 -4.65 -4.55
C VAL A 143 16.93 -4.93 -3.13
N ARG A 144 18.12 -5.54 -2.95
CA ARG A 144 18.69 -5.77 -1.63
C ARG A 144 18.92 -4.47 -0.86
N ARG A 145 19.37 -3.39 -1.52
CA ARG A 145 19.52 -2.07 -0.88
C ARG A 145 18.17 -1.46 -0.53
N ALA A 146 17.19 -1.51 -1.43
CA ALA A 146 15.84 -1.02 -1.18
C ALA A 146 15.17 -1.75 0.01
N LEU A 147 15.29 -3.08 0.06
CA LEU A 147 14.78 -3.88 1.18
C LEU A 147 15.42 -3.47 2.51
N ARG A 148 16.73 -3.22 2.55
CA ARG A 148 17.40 -2.75 3.78
C ARG A 148 16.80 -1.44 4.30
N VAL A 149 16.47 -0.50 3.42
CA VAL A 149 15.79 0.76 3.80
C VAL A 149 14.45 0.47 4.46
N ARG A 150 13.62 -0.40 3.89
CA ARG A 150 12.35 -0.79 4.52
C ARG A 150 12.56 -1.40 5.91
N TYR A 151 13.51 -2.32 6.03
CA TYR A 151 13.77 -3.01 7.29
C TYR A 151 14.34 -2.07 8.37
N GLU A 152 15.13 -1.08 7.98
CA GLU A 152 15.58 0.01 8.86
C GLU A 152 14.41 0.87 9.34
N LEU A 153 13.44 1.16 8.46
CA LEU A 153 12.25 1.96 8.76
C LEU A 153 11.14 1.18 9.48
N LEU A 154 11.28 -0.12 9.76
CA LEU A 154 10.24 -0.92 10.43
C LEU A 154 9.79 -0.35 11.78
N PRO A 155 10.67 0.17 12.67
CA PRO A 155 10.22 0.79 13.91
C PRO A 155 9.32 2.01 13.68
N PHE A 156 9.64 2.82 12.67
CA PHE A 156 8.82 3.96 12.26
C PHE A 156 7.47 3.50 11.70
N LEU A 157 7.48 2.58 10.72
CA LEU A 157 6.26 2.03 10.11
C LEU A 157 5.35 1.38 11.16
N TYR A 158 5.92 0.59 12.08
CA TYR A 158 5.16 -0.05 13.15
C TYR A 158 4.53 0.97 14.12
N THR A 159 5.23 2.08 14.40
CA THR A 159 4.68 3.20 15.18
C THR A 159 3.51 3.87 14.46
N LEU A 160 3.59 4.04 13.13
CA LEU A 160 2.47 4.56 12.34
C LEU A 160 1.24 3.64 12.42
N PHE A 161 1.44 2.32 12.35
CA PHE A 161 0.35 1.36 12.55
C PHE A 161 -0.21 1.40 13.98
N HIS A 162 0.63 1.63 15.00
CA HIS A 162 0.17 1.83 16.36
C HIS A 162 -0.72 3.07 16.49
N HIS A 163 -0.33 4.20 15.87
CA HIS A 163 -1.16 5.40 15.83
C HIS A 163 -2.46 5.18 15.06
N ALA A 164 -2.41 4.46 13.93
CA ALA A 164 -3.59 4.11 13.16
C ALA A 164 -4.58 3.29 14.00
N HIS A 165 -4.08 2.30 14.74
CA HIS A 165 -4.89 1.45 15.60
C HIS A 165 -5.48 2.20 16.81
N THR A 166 -4.73 3.10 17.43
CA THR A 166 -5.12 3.75 18.70
C THR A 166 -5.84 5.08 18.53
N ARG A 167 -5.63 5.77 17.40
CA ARG A 167 -6.13 7.13 17.15
C ARG A 167 -6.89 7.28 15.83
N GLY A 168 -6.91 6.25 14.99
CA GLY A 168 -7.54 6.33 13.66
C GLY A 168 -6.74 7.15 12.64
N SER A 169 -5.45 7.42 12.90
CA SER A 169 -4.60 8.11 11.91
C SER A 169 -4.30 7.23 10.69
N THR A 170 -3.87 7.82 9.59
CA THR A 170 -3.43 7.06 8.40
C THR A 170 -1.92 6.76 8.42
N VAL A 171 -1.52 5.66 7.75
CA VAL A 171 -0.12 5.25 7.60
C VAL A 171 0.48 5.89 6.35
N ALA A 172 0.02 5.46 5.17
CA ALA A 172 0.22 6.21 3.93
C ALA A 172 -0.75 7.40 3.90
N ARG A 173 -0.26 8.60 3.58
CA ARG A 173 -1.05 9.83 3.61
C ARG A 173 -0.91 10.60 2.30
N PRO A 174 -2.00 11.14 1.75
CA PRO A 174 -1.88 12.19 0.75
C PRO A 174 -1.24 13.43 1.38
N LEU A 175 -0.57 14.27 0.59
CA LEU A 175 0.11 15.45 1.12
C LEU A 175 -0.88 16.42 1.78
N PHE A 176 -2.09 16.57 1.23
CA PHE A 176 -3.13 17.45 1.79
C PHE A 176 -3.61 17.04 3.19
N HIS A 177 -3.40 15.79 3.61
CA HIS A 177 -3.67 15.36 4.99
C HIS A 177 -2.68 15.95 6.00
N VAL A 178 -1.47 16.29 5.54
CA VAL A 178 -0.40 16.86 6.37
C VAL A 178 -0.33 18.37 6.21
N PHE A 179 -0.65 18.88 5.02
CA PHE A 179 -0.60 20.30 4.66
C PHE A 179 -1.96 20.79 4.13
N PRO A 180 -3.02 20.82 4.97
CA PRO A 180 -4.38 21.14 4.52
C PRO A 180 -4.55 22.58 4.04
N ASP A 181 -3.69 23.50 4.50
CA ASP A 181 -3.73 24.92 4.12
C ASP A 181 -2.97 25.21 2.81
N ASP A 182 -2.34 24.21 2.20
CA ASP A 182 -1.63 24.32 0.93
C ASP A 182 -2.47 23.69 -0.21
N PRO A 183 -3.18 24.51 -1.00
CA PRO A 183 -4.08 24.01 -2.04
C PRO A 183 -3.34 23.28 -3.16
N THR A 184 -2.02 23.49 -3.32
CA THR A 184 -1.23 22.76 -4.32
C THR A 184 -1.23 21.26 -4.03
N THR A 185 -1.30 20.87 -2.76
CA THR A 185 -1.24 19.47 -2.34
C THR A 185 -2.50 18.68 -2.66
N PHE A 186 -3.58 19.33 -3.08
CA PHE A 186 -4.88 18.68 -3.31
C PHE A 186 -4.87 17.90 -4.63
N ASP A 187 -4.07 18.36 -5.60
CA ASP A 187 -3.90 17.72 -6.91
C ASP A 187 -2.65 16.81 -6.98
N VAL A 188 -1.91 16.63 -5.87
CA VAL A 188 -0.72 15.76 -5.85
C VAL A 188 -1.14 14.30 -5.66
N ASP A 189 -1.04 13.52 -6.74
CA ASP A 189 -1.38 12.08 -6.77
C ASP A 189 -0.18 11.18 -7.17
N ARG A 190 1.01 11.76 -7.32
CA ARG A 190 2.27 11.05 -7.66
C ARG A 190 3.30 11.03 -6.54
N GLN A 191 2.94 11.54 -5.37
CA GLN A 191 3.74 11.51 -4.14
C GLN A 191 2.86 11.13 -2.97
N PHE A 192 3.44 10.57 -1.92
CA PHE A 192 2.72 10.31 -0.69
C PHE A 192 3.66 10.40 0.51
N MET A 193 3.08 10.45 1.69
CA MET A 193 3.82 10.46 2.94
C MET A 193 3.60 9.19 3.75
N TRP A 194 4.62 8.81 4.53
CA TRP A 194 4.46 7.94 5.69
C TRP A 194 4.38 8.80 6.94
N GLY A 195 3.21 8.79 7.58
CA GLY A 195 2.92 9.71 8.68
C GLY A 195 3.06 11.17 8.22
N GLU A 196 3.82 11.96 8.98
CA GLU A 196 4.02 13.39 8.74
C GLU A 196 5.49 13.73 8.42
N SER A 197 6.35 12.73 8.27
CA SER A 197 7.81 12.94 8.34
C SER A 197 8.62 12.36 7.18
N LEU A 198 8.06 11.40 6.43
CA LEU A 198 8.76 10.80 5.28
C LEU A 198 7.93 11.06 4.03
N LEU A 199 8.46 11.86 3.11
CA LEU A 199 7.89 12.10 1.79
C LEU A 199 8.52 11.12 0.77
N ILE A 200 7.68 10.44 0.02
CA ILE A 200 8.08 9.47 -1.01
C ILE A 200 7.70 10.04 -2.37
N THR A 201 8.71 10.23 -3.23
CA THR A 201 8.58 10.70 -4.62
C THR A 201 9.11 9.62 -5.57
N PRO A 202 8.26 8.66 -6.00
CA PRO A 202 8.69 7.52 -6.80
C PRO A 202 8.87 7.85 -8.28
N VAL A 203 9.71 7.05 -8.96
CA VAL A 203 9.74 6.95 -10.42
C VAL A 203 8.57 6.09 -10.88
N LEU A 204 7.69 6.66 -11.72
CA LEU A 204 6.45 6.00 -12.16
C LEU A 204 6.34 5.81 -13.67
N GLU A 205 7.38 6.14 -14.43
CA GLU A 205 7.40 6.09 -15.89
C GLU A 205 8.63 5.33 -16.41
N GLN A 206 8.47 4.74 -17.59
CA GLN A 206 9.52 3.95 -18.22
C GLN A 206 10.66 4.83 -18.72
N GLY A 207 11.90 4.39 -18.50
CA GLY A 207 13.11 5.03 -19.03
C GLY A 207 13.52 6.31 -18.32
N VAL A 208 12.77 6.80 -17.33
CA VAL A 208 13.10 8.04 -16.63
C VAL A 208 14.10 7.78 -15.49
N VAL A 209 15.02 8.72 -15.33
CA VAL A 209 16.10 8.67 -14.33
C VAL A 209 16.05 9.82 -13.32
N SER A 210 15.15 10.78 -13.53
CA SER A 210 14.83 11.87 -12.61
C SER A 210 13.30 12.05 -12.53
N VAL A 211 12.85 12.71 -11.46
CA VAL A 211 11.43 13.03 -11.22
C VAL A 211 11.32 14.41 -10.64
N GLU A 212 10.25 15.13 -11.00
CA GLU A 212 9.87 16.37 -10.33
C GLU A 212 8.96 16.05 -9.14
N GLY A 213 9.32 16.53 -7.95
CA GLY A 213 8.55 16.36 -6.73
C GLY A 213 8.16 17.71 -6.11
N TYR A 214 6.92 17.82 -5.67
CA TYR A 214 6.46 18.94 -4.86
C TYR A 214 6.97 18.79 -3.42
N PHE A 215 7.53 19.86 -2.87
CA PHE A 215 7.97 19.96 -1.48
C PHE A 215 7.17 21.06 -0.78
N PRO A 216 6.17 20.71 0.04
CA PRO A 216 5.43 21.67 0.85
C PRO A 216 6.33 22.47 1.79
N ALA A 217 5.82 23.57 2.34
CA ALA A 217 6.56 24.40 3.28
C ALA A 217 7.13 23.58 4.46
N GLY A 218 8.44 23.66 4.65
CA GLY A 218 9.15 22.89 5.67
C GLY A 218 10.64 22.74 5.37
N THR A 219 11.33 21.97 6.20
CA THR A 219 12.73 21.58 5.96
C THR A 219 12.78 20.11 5.60
N TRP A 220 13.21 19.83 4.38
CA TRP A 220 13.28 18.48 3.84
C TRP A 220 14.74 18.04 3.75
N TYR A 221 15.01 16.82 4.18
CA TYR A 221 16.33 16.20 4.09
C TYR A 221 16.24 14.97 3.19
N ASP A 222 17.21 14.82 2.31
CA ASP A 222 17.41 13.57 1.59
C ASP A 222 17.76 12.46 2.60
N TYR A 223 16.95 11.40 2.62
CA TYR A 223 17.09 10.31 3.59
C TYR A 223 18.45 9.61 3.52
N HIS A 224 19.04 9.50 2.33
CA HIS A 224 20.26 8.74 2.11
C HIS A 224 21.53 9.52 2.45
N THR A 225 21.53 10.82 2.19
CA THR A 225 22.71 11.69 2.31
C THR A 225 22.66 12.60 3.54
N GLY A 226 21.47 12.82 4.11
CA GLY A 226 21.25 13.83 5.16
C GLY A 226 21.37 15.27 4.65
N ARG A 227 21.52 15.49 3.34
CA ARG A 227 21.59 16.82 2.74
C ARG A 227 20.22 17.50 2.84
N GLN A 228 20.19 18.73 3.31
CA GLN A 228 18.99 19.56 3.28
C GLN A 228 18.68 19.97 1.83
N PHE A 229 17.44 19.76 1.39
CA PHE A 229 16.95 20.34 0.13
C PHE A 229 16.81 21.85 0.27
N SER A 230 17.34 22.57 -0.71
CA SER A 230 17.27 24.02 -0.80
C SER A 230 16.33 24.43 -1.94
N GLN A 231 15.81 25.67 -1.92
CA GLN A 231 15.00 26.17 -3.03
C GLN A 231 15.75 26.20 -4.39
N ALA A 232 17.08 26.07 -4.39
CA ALA A 232 17.91 25.98 -5.59
C ALA A 232 17.87 24.59 -6.26
N ASP A 233 17.35 23.56 -5.58
CA ASP A 233 17.20 22.20 -6.13
C ASP A 233 15.90 22.05 -6.96
N LYS A 234 15.16 23.14 -7.26
CA LYS A 234 14.01 23.11 -8.18
C LYS A 234 14.47 22.84 -9.61
N GLY A 235 14.14 21.66 -10.14
CA GLY A 235 14.33 21.30 -11.56
C GLY A 235 15.56 20.45 -11.89
N GLN A 236 16.09 19.66 -10.94
CA GLN A 236 17.06 18.59 -11.21
C GLN A 236 16.41 17.20 -11.12
#